data_AF-A0AAV4YS72-F1
#
_entry.id   AF-A0AAV4YS72-F1
#
_cell.length_a   1.000
_cell.length_b   1.000
_cell.length_c   1.000
_cell.angle_alpha   90.00
_cell.angle_beta   90.00
_cell.angle_gamma   90.00
#
_symmetry.space_group_name_H-M   'P 1'
#
loop_
_entity.id
_entity.type
_entity.pdbx_description
1 polymer ?
#
loop_
_entity_poly.entity_id
_entity_poly.type
_entity_poly.pdbx_seq_one_letter_code
_entity_poly.pdbx_strand_id
1 'polypeptide(L)'
;MRLKQAFPEHHILAQVAFSALITNSHYKIRALFNRKVTDFVILNADMQVIAIIELDDPSHIGKEQEDAERDAMFHEAGYRVVRYTEIPSIRQLQSDLS
;
A
#
# COMPACT_ATOMS: atom_id res chain seq x y z
N MET A 1 -2.53 15.59 -3.45
CA MET A 1 -2.62 16.18 -4.81
C MET A 1 -1.79 15.43 -5.85
N ARG A 2 -0.51 15.10 -5.60
CA ARG A 2 0.39 14.52 -6.62
C ARG A 2 -0.10 13.19 -7.23
N LEU A 3 -0.57 12.25 -6.42
CA LEU A 3 -1.14 10.98 -6.92
C LEU A 3 -2.32 11.20 -7.86
N LYS A 4 -3.21 12.16 -7.54
CA LYS A 4 -4.32 12.52 -8.41
C LYS A 4 -3.91 13.25 -9.68
N GLN A 5 -2.78 13.94 -9.69
CA GLN A 5 -2.22 14.50 -10.93
C GLN A 5 -1.61 13.40 -11.81
N ALA A 6 -0.94 12.42 -11.20
CA ALA A 6 -0.37 11.27 -11.91
C ALA A 6 -1.45 10.34 -12.48
N PHE A 7 -2.54 10.15 -11.74
CA PHE A 7 -3.64 9.24 -12.07
C PHE A 7 -5.01 9.94 -11.91
N PRO A 8 -5.39 10.85 -12.83
CA PRO A 8 -6.62 11.64 -12.71
C PRO A 8 -7.88 10.78 -12.60
N GLU A 9 -7.95 9.71 -13.41
CA GLU A 9 -9.10 8.81 -13.51
C GLU A 9 -9.19 7.76 -12.38
N HIS A 10 -8.19 7.67 -11.50
CA HIS A 10 -8.13 6.62 -10.47
C HIS A 10 -8.56 7.13 -9.10
N HIS A 11 -9.35 6.40 -8.34
CA HIS A 11 -9.65 6.79 -6.96
C HIS A 11 -8.41 6.59 -6.07
N ILE A 12 -8.16 7.56 -5.19
CA ILE A 12 -7.04 7.51 -4.25
C ILE A 12 -7.64 7.54 -2.85
N LEU A 13 -7.49 6.44 -2.11
CA LEU A 13 -7.85 6.36 -0.71
C LEU A 13 -6.59 6.57 0.12
N ALA A 14 -6.68 7.36 1.18
CA ALA A 14 -5.59 7.57 2.13
C ALA A 14 -5.88 6.83 3.44
N GLN A 15 -4.83 6.34 4.10
CA GLN A 15 -4.93 5.68 5.42
C GLN A 15 -5.96 4.54 5.44
N VAL A 16 -5.76 3.55 4.57
CA VAL A 16 -6.68 2.42 4.44
C VAL A 16 -6.29 1.32 5.41
N ALA A 17 -7.24 0.87 6.24
CA ALA A 17 -7.00 -0.24 7.15
C ALA A 17 -6.65 -1.52 6.40
N PHE A 18 -5.63 -2.23 6.87
CA PHE A 18 -5.22 -3.50 6.26
C PHE A 18 -6.37 -4.51 6.25
N SER A 19 -7.21 -4.50 7.29
CA SER A 19 -8.38 -5.36 7.40
C SER A 19 -9.48 -5.09 6.36
N ALA A 20 -9.41 -3.98 5.62
CA ALA A 20 -10.27 -3.72 4.46
C ALA A 20 -9.70 -4.33 3.16
N LEU A 21 -8.41 -4.67 3.14
CA LEU A 21 -7.71 -5.22 1.98
C LEU A 21 -7.50 -6.73 2.13
N ILE A 22 -7.12 -7.18 3.32
CA ILE A 22 -6.75 -8.57 3.60
C ILE A 22 -7.77 -9.19 4.53
N THR A 23 -8.18 -10.41 4.22
CA THR A 23 -9.04 -11.24 5.07
C THR A 23 -8.34 -12.54 5.44
N ASN A 24 -8.52 -12.99 6.68
CA ASN A 24 -8.04 -14.29 7.14
C ASN A 24 -8.99 -14.83 8.21
N SER A 25 -9.32 -16.12 8.13
CA SER A 25 -10.22 -16.79 9.07
C SER A 25 -9.59 -17.06 10.44
N HIS A 26 -8.25 -17.07 10.52
CA HIS A 26 -7.54 -17.27 11.78
C HIS A 26 -7.39 -15.96 12.56
N TYR A 27 -8.04 -15.89 13.71
CA TYR A 27 -8.01 -14.74 14.63
C TYR A 27 -6.58 -14.22 14.93
N LYS A 28 -5.62 -15.13 15.17
CA LYS A 28 -4.24 -14.75 15.51
C LYS A 28 -3.56 -13.98 14.38
N ILE A 29 -3.77 -14.42 13.13
CA ILE A 29 -3.22 -13.75 11.96
C ILE A 29 -3.93 -12.41 11.76
N ARG A 30 -5.27 -12.38 11.91
CA ARG A 30 -6.06 -11.15 11.82
C ARG A 30 -5.62 -10.08 12.83
N ALA A 31 -5.21 -10.49 14.03
CA ALA A 31 -4.70 -9.58 15.05
C ALA A 31 -3.41 -8.84 14.63
N LEU A 32 -2.58 -9.44 13.76
CA LEU A 32 -1.31 -8.84 13.30
C LEU A 32 -1.53 -7.58 12.46
N PHE A 33 -2.66 -7.47 11.76
CA PHE A 33 -2.93 -6.37 10.84
C PHE A 33 -4.17 -5.53 11.19
N ASN A 34 -4.97 -5.92 12.18
CA ASN A 34 -6.19 -5.19 12.56
C ASN A 34 -5.99 -3.74 13.03
N ARG A 35 -4.76 -3.34 13.38
CA ARG A 35 -4.42 -1.98 13.81
C ARG A 35 -3.48 -1.26 12.83
N LYS A 36 -3.20 -1.88 11.68
CA LYS A 36 -2.30 -1.34 10.65
C LYS A 36 -3.11 -0.65 9.54
N VAL A 37 -2.55 0.41 8.99
CA VAL A 37 -3.11 1.20 7.88
C VAL A 37 -2.02 1.42 6.83
N THR A 38 -2.40 1.45 5.55
CA THR A 38 -1.51 1.81 4.44
C THR A 38 -1.58 3.30 4.19
N ASP A 39 -0.53 3.92 3.64
CA ASP A 39 -0.58 5.36 3.32
C ASP A 39 -1.59 5.66 2.22
N PHE A 40 -1.52 4.93 1.10
CA PHE A 40 -2.48 5.09 0.00
C PHE A 40 -2.86 3.78 -0.68
N VAL A 41 -4.08 3.75 -1.22
CA VAL A 41 -4.57 2.69 -2.11
C VAL A 41 -5.11 3.35 -3.38
N ILE A 42 -4.65 2.86 -4.53
CA ILE A 42 -5.10 3.30 -5.85
C ILE A 42 -6.14 2.30 -6.36
N LEU A 43 -7.31 2.82 -6.74
CA LEU A 43 -8.37 2.03 -7.34
C LEU A 43 -8.64 2.46 -8.79
N ASN A 44 -9.00 1.52 -9.65
CA ASN A 44 -9.59 1.83 -10.95
C ASN A 44 -11.05 2.31 -10.80
N ALA A 45 -11.69 2.65 -11.92
CA ALA A 45 -13.09 3.08 -11.97
C ALA A 45 -14.08 2.02 -11.42
N ASP A 46 -13.71 0.74 -11.47
CA ASP A 46 -14.51 -0.39 -10.95
C ASP A 46 -14.24 -0.67 -9.47
N MET A 47 -13.54 0.23 -8.76
CA MET A 47 -13.15 0.10 -7.35
C MET A 47 -12.22 -1.09 -7.05
N GLN A 48 -11.53 -1.62 -8.06
CA GLN A 48 -10.53 -2.66 -7.88
C GLN A 48 -9.19 -2.03 -7.51
N VAL A 49 -8.49 -2.63 -6.54
CA VAL A 49 -7.16 -2.20 -6.11
C VAL A 49 -6.14 -2.50 -7.22
N ILE A 50 -5.45 -1.46 -7.68
CA ILE A 50 -4.34 -1.60 -8.64
C ILE A 50 -3.00 -1.60 -7.91
N ALA A 51 -2.87 -0.76 -6.89
CA ALA A 51 -1.64 -0.67 -6.10
C ALA A 51 -1.88 -0.12 -4.70
N ILE A 52 -1.02 -0.53 -3.79
CA ILE A 52 -0.85 0.04 -2.46
C ILE A 52 0.46 0.83 -2.48
N ILE A 53 0.43 2.05 -1.92
CA ILE A 53 1.61 2.87 -1.77
C ILE A 53 1.89 3.06 -0.28
N GLU A 54 3.15 2.85 0.10
CA GLU A 54 3.70 3.09 1.43
C GLU A 54 4.80 4.15 1.34
N LEU A 55 4.81 5.07 2.29
CA LEU A 55 5.85 6.08 2.47
C LEU A 55 6.75 5.64 3.62
N ASP A 56 8.04 5.47 3.32
CA ASP A 56 9.01 4.95 4.27
C ASP A 56 9.95 6.07 4.70
N ASP A 57 10.28 6.14 6.00
CA ASP A 57 11.35 7.02 6.46
C ASP A 57 12.67 6.22 6.46
N PRO A 58 13.79 6.74 5.93
CA PRO A 58 15.07 6.02 5.92
C PRO A 58 15.62 5.63 7.32
N SER A 59 14.97 6.02 8.41
CA SER A 59 15.32 5.66 9.79
C SER A 59 14.86 4.27 10.27
N HIS A 60 14.33 3.38 9.42
CA HIS A 60 13.83 2.04 9.78
C HIS A 60 14.89 0.97 10.15
N ILE A 61 15.99 1.36 10.78
CA ILE A 61 16.97 0.40 11.30
C ILE A 61 16.30 -0.47 12.40
N GLY A 62 16.20 -1.78 12.17
CA GLY A 62 15.64 -2.76 13.10
C GLY A 62 14.17 -3.14 12.91
N LYS A 63 13.49 -2.67 11.85
CA LYS A 63 12.10 -3.07 11.51
C LYS A 63 11.96 -3.91 10.24
N GLU A 64 13.08 -4.30 9.64
CA GLU A 64 13.17 -5.05 8.39
C GLU A 64 12.29 -6.31 8.37
N GLN A 65 12.19 -7.01 9.50
CA GLN A 65 11.39 -8.22 9.60
C GLN A 65 9.88 -7.93 9.63
N GLU A 66 9.44 -6.88 10.31
CA GLU A 66 8.04 -6.45 10.29
C GLU A 66 7.61 -5.97 8.90
N ASP A 67 8.53 -5.32 8.18
CA ASP A 67 8.31 -4.89 6.80
C ASP A 67 8.23 -6.08 5.84
N ALA A 68 9.12 -7.06 5.98
CA ALA A 68 9.09 -8.29 5.19
C ALA A 68 7.81 -9.09 5.41
N GLU A 69 7.35 -9.22 6.66
CA GLU A 69 6.08 -9.88 6.97
C GLU A 69 4.88 -9.13 6.38
N ARG A 70 4.91 -7.79 6.43
CA ARG A 70 3.89 -6.94 5.81
C ARG A 70 3.84 -7.13 4.30
N ASP A 71 4.98 -7.07 3.64
CA ASP A 71 5.08 -7.20 2.19
C ASP A 71 4.64 -8.60 1.74
N ALA A 72 5.00 -9.63 2.50
CA ALA A 72 4.54 -11.00 2.26
C ALA A 72 3.01 -11.12 2.36
N MET A 73 2.38 -10.51 3.36
CA MET A 73 0.92 -10.52 3.50
C MET A 73 0.20 -9.86 2.32
N PHE A 74 0.68 -8.71 1.85
CA PHE A 74 0.08 -8.05 0.68
C PHE A 74 0.30 -8.85 -0.60
N HIS A 75 1.49 -9.40 -0.78
CA HIS A 75 1.80 -10.25 -1.91
C HIS A 75 0.92 -11.52 -1.95
N GLU A 76 0.73 -12.18 -0.81
CA GLU A 76 -0.16 -13.34 -0.69
C GLU A 76 -1.62 -12.98 -0.98
N ALA A 77 -2.06 -11.77 -0.60
CA ALA A 77 -3.37 -11.23 -0.95
C ALA A 77 -3.48 -10.76 -2.42
N GLY A 78 -2.40 -10.86 -3.21
CA GLY A 78 -2.38 -10.51 -4.63
C GLY A 78 -2.23 -9.02 -4.92
N TYR A 79 -1.79 -8.21 -3.95
CA TYR A 79 -1.62 -6.77 -4.13
C TYR A 79 -0.21 -6.41 -4.57
N ARG A 80 -0.12 -5.48 -5.53
CA ARG A 80 1.11 -4.76 -5.87
C ARG A 80 1.36 -3.68 -4.81
N VAL A 81 2.51 -3.73 -4.14
CA VAL A 81 2.94 -2.70 -3.17
C VAL A 81 4.12 -1.93 -3.76
N VAL A 82 4.06 -0.60 -3.70
CA VAL A 82 5.17 0.29 -4.09
C VAL A 82 5.54 1.16 -2.91
N ARG A 83 6.81 1.12 -2.51
CA ARG A 83 7.34 1.87 -1.37
C ARG A 83 8.23 3.01 -1.85
N TYR A 84 8.07 4.19 -1.26
CA TYR A 84 8.88 5.37 -1.56
C TYR A 84 9.56 5.90 -0.30
N THR A 85 10.89 5.94 -0.31
CA THR A 85 11.72 6.54 0.76
C THR A 85 11.88 8.06 0.62
N GLU A 86 11.60 8.57 -0.58
CA GLU A 86 11.57 9.98 -0.91
C GLU A 86 10.29 10.29 -1.67
N ILE A 87 9.84 11.54 -1.61
CA ILE A 87 8.61 11.92 -2.28
C ILE A 87 8.79 11.82 -3.81
N PRO A 88 8.09 10.90 -4.50
CA PRO A 88 8.34 10.64 -5.92
C PRO A 88 7.82 11.77 -6.81
N SER A 89 8.42 11.90 -7.99
CA SER A 89 7.90 12.77 -9.06
C SER A 89 6.66 12.15 -9.73
N ILE A 90 5.86 12.97 -10.44
CA ILE A 90 4.70 12.47 -11.21
C ILE A 90 5.12 11.44 -12.25
N ARG A 91 6.23 11.68 -12.96
CA ARG A 91 6.73 10.77 -13.99
C ARG A 91 7.17 9.43 -13.41
N GLN A 92 7.80 9.45 -12.24
CA GLN A 92 8.21 8.24 -11.54
C GLN A 92 6.99 7.43 -11.11
N LEU A 93 6.00 8.08 -10.49
CA LEU A 93 4.73 7.43 -10.16
C LEU A 93 4.11 6.73 -11.38
N GLN A 94 3.99 7.44 -12.50
CA GLN A 94 3.42 6.89 -13.74
C GLN A 94 4.22 5.70 -14.30
N SER A 95 5.55 5.72 -14.21
CA SER A 95 6.41 4.62 -14.65
C SER A 95 6.31 3.40 -13.74
N ASP A 96 6.24 3.63 -12.43
CA ASP A 96 6.25 2.56 -11.42
C ASP A 96 4.88 1.88 -11.27
N LEU A 97 3.82 2.47 -11.83
CA LEU A 97 2.43 2.02 -11.67
C LEU A 97 1.70 1.84 -13.01
N SER A 98 2.40 2.00 -14.14
CA SER A 98 1.91 1.58 -15.45
C SER A 98 1.76 0.07 -15.56
#